data_AF-A0A0C5BXM4-F1
#
_entry.id   AF-A0A0C5BXM4-F1
#
_cell.length_a   1.000
_cell.length_b   1.000
_cell.length_c   1.000
_cell.angle_alpha   90.00
_cell.angle_beta   90.00
_cell.angle_gamma   90.00
#
_symmetry.space_group_name_H-M   'P 1'
#
loop_
_entity.id
_entity.type
_entity.pdbx_description
1 polymer ?
#
loop_
_entity_poly.entity_id
_entity_poly.type
_entity_poly.pdbx_seq_one_letter_code
_entity_poly.pdbx_strand_id
1 'polypeptide(L)' 'MTEIAKFVATVSHQGDMRVIVVPKRLHKKFERYEGSQVKITIEEI' A
#
# COMPACT_ATOMS: atom_id res chain seq x y z
N MET A 1 -9.83 -9.75 -14.92
CA MET A 1 -10.36 -8.70 -14.02
C MET A 1 -9.22 -8.25 -13.12
N THR A 2 -8.90 -6.96 -13.05
CA THR A 2 -7.80 -6.44 -12.22
C THR A 2 -8.24 -6.43 -10.76
N GLU A 3 -7.56 -7.19 -9.90
CA GLU A 3 -7.88 -7.23 -8.48
C GLU A 3 -7.44 -5.93 -7.80
N ILE A 4 -8.40 -5.12 -7.32
CA ILE A 4 -8.14 -3.86 -6.63
C ILE A 4 -8.20 -4.09 -5.12
N ALA A 5 -7.09 -3.85 -4.41
CA ALA A 5 -7.06 -3.87 -2.96
C ALA A 5 -7.45 -2.49 -2.40
N LYS A 6 -8.57 -2.40 -1.69
CA LYS A 6 -9.01 -1.19 -0.97
C LYS A 6 -8.81 -1.36 0.53
N PHE A 7 -8.12 -0.42 1.17
CA PHE A 7 -7.88 -0.41 2.62
C PHE A 7 -7.49 0.98 3.09
N VAL A 8 -7.70 1.26 4.38
CA VAL A 8 -7.21 2.49 5.03
C VAL A 8 -5.72 2.30 5.34
N ALA A 9 -4.92 3.25 4.90
CA ALA A 9 -3.48 3.29 5.12
C ALA A 9 -3.08 4.64 5.72
N THR A 10 -1.91 4.69 6.34
CA THR A 10 -1.33 5.95 6.82
C THR A 10 -0.15 6.34 5.93
N VAL A 11 -0.14 7.59 5.47
CA VAL A 11 1.05 8.16 4.82
C VAL A 11 2.00 8.64 5.91
N SER A 12 3.21 8.11 5.93
CA SER A 12 4.25 8.44 6.92
C SER A 12 5.54 8.89 6.25
N HIS A 13 6.52 9.30 7.06
CA HIS A 13 7.87 9.64 6.65
C HIS A 13 8.87 8.58 7.14
N GLN A 14 9.79 8.19 6.27
CA GLN A 14 10.92 7.33 6.58
C GLN A 14 12.17 7.91 5.92
N GLY A 15 12.99 8.60 6.72
CA GLY A 15 14.10 9.40 6.19
C GLY A 15 13.58 10.48 5.23
N ASP A 16 14.16 10.53 4.03
CA ASP A 16 13.74 11.47 2.97
C ASP A 16 12.59 10.93 2.11
N MET A 17 12.00 9.79 2.47
CA MET A 17 10.94 9.13 1.69
C MET A 17 9.57 9.20 2.37
N ARG A 18 8.54 9.43 1.56
CA ARG A 18 7.14 9.20 1.96
C ARG A 18 6.79 7.73 1.73
N VAL A 19 6.22 7.09 2.74
CA VAL A 19 5.81 5.68 2.68
C VAL A 19 4.33 5.53 2.99
N ILE A 20 3.67 4.60 2.30
CA ILE A 20 2.30 4.18 2.59
C ILE A 20 2.39 2.96 3.51
N VAL A 21 1.94 3.11 4.75
CA VAL A 21 2.01 2.05 5.75
C VAL A 21 0.84 1.08 5.56
N VAL A 22 1.17 -0.15 5.17
CA VAL A 22 0.18 -1.24 5.04
C VAL A 22 -0.01 -1.90 6.42
N PRO A 23 -1.25 -2.03 6.92
CA PRO A 23 -1.52 -2.72 8.18
C PRO A 23 -1.03 -4.17 8.17
N LYS A 24 -0.41 -4.64 9.27
CA LYS A 24 0.15 -6.01 9.38
C LYS A 24 -0.83 -7.12 8.97
N ARG A 25 -2.13 -6.97 9.25
CA ARG A 25 -3.18 -7.93 8.86
C ARG A 25 -3.29 -8.16 7.34
N LEU A 26 -2.78 -7.24 6.53
CA LEU A 26 -2.79 -7.31 5.07
C LEU A 26 -1.45 -7.77 4.49
N HIS A 27 -0.41 -8.01 5.30
CA HIS A 27 0.95 -8.33 4.82
C HIS A 27 0.97 -9.47 3.80
N LYS A 28 0.39 -10.62 4.13
CA LYS A 28 0.29 -11.78 3.22
C LYS A 28 -0.40 -11.47 1.89
N LYS A 29 -1.34 -10.53 1.87
CA LYS A 29 -2.03 -10.12 0.64
C LYS A 29 -1.15 -9.21 -0.23
N PHE A 30 -0.22 -8.48 0.40
CA PHE A 30 0.69 -7.56 -0.28
C PHE A 30 2.04 -8.17 -0.66
N GLU A 31 2.46 -9.27 -0.03
CA GLU A 31 3.66 -10.04 -0.39
C GLU A 31 3.72 -10.37 -1.89
N ARG A 32 2.58 -10.72 -2.51
CA ARG A 32 2.52 -11.02 -3.95
C ARG A 32 2.86 -9.83 -4.88
N TYR A 33 2.90 -8.62 -4.36
CA TYR A 33 3.23 -7.40 -5.12
C TYR A 33 4.66 -6.93 -4.88
N GLU A 34 5.42 -7.59 -3.99
CA GLU A 34 6.82 -7.24 -3.74
C GLU A 34 7.65 -7.34 -5.03
N GLY A 35 8.48 -6.33 -5.28
CA GLY A 35 9.29 -6.21 -6.51
C GLY A 35 8.51 -5.80 -7.77
N SER A 36 7.18 -5.70 -7.71
CA SER A 36 6.36 -5.29 -8.86
C SER A 36 6.08 -3.78 -8.87
N GLN A 37 5.96 -3.20 -10.06
CA GLN A 37 5.40 -1.86 -10.20
C GLN A 37 3.88 -1.92 -10.12
N VAL A 38 3.29 -1.15 -9.20
CA VAL A 38 1.83 -1.10 -8.97
C VAL A 38 1.32 0.33 -9.07
N LYS A 39 0.09 0.49 -9.57
CA LYS A 39 -0.62 1.77 -9.54
C LYS A 39 -1.38 1.89 -8.21
N ILE A 40 -1.17 2.99 -7.49
CA ILE A 40 -1.86 3.29 -6.23
C ILE A 40 -2.80 4.47 -6.46
N THR A 41 -4.04 4.35 -5.99
CA THR A 41 -5.02 5.45 -5.95
C THR A 41 -5.22 5.85 -4.49
N ILE A 42 -5.14 7.16 -4.19
CA ILE A 42 -5.30 7.71 -2.84
C ILE A 42 -6.57 8.55 -2.82
N GLU A 43 -7.44 8.27 -1.86
CA GLU A 43 -8.67 9.03 -1.58
C GLU A 43 -8.62 9.45 -0.10
N GLU A 44 -8.89 10.72 0.18
CA GLU A 44 -8.95 11.25 1.55
C GLU A 44 -10.28 10.85 2.21
N ILE A 45 -10.23 10.41 3.47
CA ILE A 45 -11.39 9.95 4.25
C ILE A 45 -11.74 10.99 5.31
#